data_AF-A0A2P2D9A1-F1
#
_entry.id   AF-A0A2P2D9A1-F1
#
_cell.length_a   1.000
_cell.length_b   1.000
_cell.length_c   1.000
_cell.angle_alpha   90.00
_cell.angle_beta   90.00
_cell.angle_gamma   90.00
#
_symmetry.space_group_name_H-M   'P 1'
#
loop_
_entity.id
_entity.type
_entity.pdbx_description
1 polymer ?
#
loop_
_entity_poly.entity_id
_entity_poly.type
_entity_poly.pdbx_seq_one_letter_code
_entity_poly.pdbx_strand_id
1 'polypeptide(L)'
;MSNLVTKLTEAQKYAMSIRPKVGGFPVFAEVLRQAGVIMNRWTLPSCQSVYQMQGGSVLQQGTPIVSGVHEIPVFQKEKLIKALRKDQNGESYTEEYMEVHL
;
A
#
# COMPACT_ATOMS: atom_id res chain seq x y z
N MET A 1 1.06 23.17 3.03
CA MET A 1 1.28 21.73 3.29
C MET A 1 2.32 21.60 4.38
N SER A 2 2.19 20.65 5.29
CA SER A 2 3.28 20.39 6.25
C SER A 2 4.49 19.81 5.51
N ASN A 3 5.70 20.02 6.04
CA ASN A 3 6.93 19.45 5.48
C ASN A 3 6.79 17.93 5.27
N LEU A 4 6.18 17.21 6.22
CA LEU A 4 5.99 15.77 6.15
C LEU A 4 5.07 15.32 5.01
N VAL A 5 3.97 16.04 4.76
CA VAL A 5 3.05 15.72 3.64
C VAL A 5 3.79 15.88 2.32
N THR A 6 4.50 17.00 2.12
CA THR A 6 5.28 17.22 0.89
C THR A 6 6.36 16.16 0.71
N LYS A 7 7.11 15.84 1.77
CA LYS A 7 8.17 14.83 1.72
C LYS A 7 7.63 13.45 1.33
N LEU A 8 6.51 13.03 1.92
CA LEU A 8 5.85 11.77 1.59
C LEU A 8 5.38 11.76 0.13
N THR A 9 4.66 12.81 -0.30
CA THR A 9 4.09 12.88 -1.65
C THR A 9 5.17 12.86 -2.73
N GLU A 10 6.25 13.61 -2.55
CA GLU A 10 7.36 13.61 -3.52
C GLU A 10 8.10 12.27 -3.55
N ALA A 11 8.29 11.63 -2.39
CA ALA A 11 8.87 10.29 -2.32
C ALA A 11 7.99 9.25 -3.05
N GLN A 12 6.67 9.32 -2.89
CA GLN A 12 5.73 8.43 -3.60
C GLN A 12 5.78 8.65 -5.11
N LYS A 13 5.80 9.90 -5.58
CA LYS A 13 5.92 10.23 -7.01
C LYS A 13 7.21 9.68 -7.60
N TYR A 14 8.33 9.90 -6.92
CA TYR A 14 9.62 9.38 -7.35
C TYR A 14 9.65 7.85 -7.36
N ALA A 15 9.15 7.22 -6.29
CA ALA A 15 9.09 5.77 -6.19
C ALA A 15 8.25 5.14 -7.33
N MET A 16 7.16 5.80 -7.75
CA MET A 16 6.35 5.38 -8.88
C MET A 16 7.08 5.55 -10.22
N SER A 17 7.84 6.63 -10.42
CA SER A 17 8.54 6.88 -11.68
C SER A 17 9.69 5.90 -11.94
N ILE A 18 10.28 5.32 -10.89
CA ILE A 18 11.37 4.34 -10.98
C ILE A 18 10.93 2.89 -10.75
N ARG A 19 9.62 2.64 -10.59
CA ARG A 19 9.12 1.31 -10.20
C ARG A 19 9.42 0.26 -11.28
N PRO A 20 10.19 -0.81 -10.98
CA PRO A 20 10.41 -1.89 -11.92
C PRO A 20 9.14 -2.73 -12.15
N LYS A 21 9.06 -3.38 -13.32
CA LYS A 21 7.95 -4.27 -13.69
C LYS A 21 7.78 -5.44 -12.72
N VAL A 22 8.90 -6.02 -12.26
CA VAL A 22 8.93 -7.10 -11.27
C VAL A 22 9.66 -6.59 -10.02
N GLY A 23 9.12 -6.88 -8.84
CA GLY A 23 9.73 -6.41 -7.57
C GLY A 23 9.57 -4.91 -7.32
N GLY A 24 8.51 -4.29 -7.86
CA GLY A 24 8.26 -2.86 -7.68
C GLY A 24 8.01 -2.43 -6.23
N PHE A 25 7.40 -3.30 -5.42
CA PHE A 25 7.11 -3.01 -4.01
C PHE A 25 8.37 -2.82 -3.15
N PRO A 26 9.40 -3.70 -3.21
CA PRO A 26 10.67 -3.46 -2.53
C PRO A 26 11.32 -2.10 -2.85
N VAL A 27 11.36 -1.71 -4.13
CA VAL A 27 11.90 -0.40 -4.55
C VAL A 27 11.07 0.74 -3.97
N PHE A 28 9.74 0.63 -4.05
CA PHE A 28 8.84 1.63 -3.49
C PHE A 28 9.02 1.78 -1.97
N ALA A 29 9.09 0.67 -1.24
CA ALA A 29 9.30 0.66 0.21
C ALA A 29 10.65 1.28 0.59
N GLU A 30 11.71 1.01 -0.17
CA GLU A 30 13.03 1.59 0.10
C GLU A 30 13.05 3.11 -0.10
N VAL A 31 12.43 3.62 -1.16
CA VAL A 31 12.31 5.08 -1.37
C VAL A 31 11.55 5.73 -0.21
N LEU A 32 10.45 5.14 0.24
CA LEU A 32 9.70 5.65 1.40
C LEU A 32 10.52 5.60 2.69
N ARG A 33 11.30 4.53 2.90
CA ARG A 33 12.21 4.41 4.05
C ARG A 33 13.26 5.52 4.04
N GLN A 34 13.86 5.81 2.89
CA GLN A 34 14.80 6.93 2.74
C GLN A 34 14.15 8.30 2.97
N ALA A 35 12.87 8.44 2.64
CA ALA A 35 12.07 9.62 2.99
C ALA A 35 11.75 9.72 4.50
N GLY A 36 12.10 8.71 5.29
CA GLY A 36 11.93 8.68 6.74
C GLY A 36 10.64 8.01 7.21
N VAL A 37 9.96 7.25 6.35
CA VAL A 37 8.85 6.37 6.75
C VAL A 37 9.40 5.20 7.57
N ILE A 38 8.79 4.97 8.73
CA ILE A 38 9.12 3.89 9.67
C ILE A 38 8.10 2.75 9.56
N MET A 39 6.83 3.10 9.41
CA MET A 39 5.73 2.15 9.28
C MET A 39 4.63 2.73 8.39
N ASN A 40 4.02 1.89 7.56
CA ASN A 40 2.76 2.19 6.90
C ASN A 40 1.69 1.23 7.44
N ARG A 41 0.66 1.79 8.09
CA ARG A 41 -0.54 1.04 8.44
C ARG A 41 -1.59 1.30 7.38
N TRP A 42 -1.83 0.30 6.55
CA TRP A 42 -2.83 0.35 5.49
C TRP A 42 -4.08 -0.42 5.89
N THR A 43 -5.25 0.19 5.72
CA THR A 43 -6.56 -0.41 5.96
C THR A 43 -7.27 -0.55 4.62
N LEU A 44 -7.22 -1.78 4.08
CA LEU A 44 -7.65 -2.11 2.73
C LEU A 44 -9.09 -1.68 2.41
N PRO A 45 -10.11 -2.00 3.23
CA PRO A 45 -11.51 -1.71 2.88
C PRO A 45 -11.78 -0.22 2.65
N SER A 46 -11.10 0.63 3.42
CA SER A 46 -11.18 2.10 3.34
C SER A 46 -10.14 2.75 2.42
N CYS A 47 -9.23 1.96 1.83
CA CYS A 47 -8.06 2.47 1.11
C CYS A 47 -7.26 3.54 1.89
N GLN A 48 -7.20 3.40 3.21
CA GLN A 48 -6.61 4.41 4.09
C GLN A 48 -5.21 3.98 4.52
N SER A 49 -4.24 4.88 4.39
CA SER A 49 -2.88 4.69 4.86
C SER A 49 -2.50 5.71 5.93
N VAL A 50 -1.93 5.24 7.04
CA VAL A 50 -1.23 6.08 8.02
C VAL A 50 0.26 5.78 7.92
N TYR A 51 1.02 6.77 7.46
CA TYR A 51 2.48 6.71 7.39
C TYR A 51 3.07 7.32 8.65
N GLN A 52 3.69 6.48 9.48
CA GLN A 52 4.49 6.94 10.60
C GLN A 52 5.88 7.32 10.07
N MET A 53 6.29 8.56 10.26
CA MET A 53 7.56 9.11 9.79
C MET A 53 8.38 9.67 10.94
N GLN A 54 9.67 9.90 10.69
CA GLN A 54 10.51 10.69 11.58
C GLN A 54 9.90 12.11 11.70
N GLY A 55 9.44 12.46 12.90
CA GLY A 55 8.84 13.77 13.20
C GLY A 55 7.31 13.84 13.17
N GLY A 56 6.60 12.75 12.87
CA GLY A 56 5.14 12.71 12.96
C GLY A 56 4.49 11.68 12.03
N SER A 57 3.17 11.74 11.92
CA SER A 57 2.40 10.83 11.07
C SER A 57 1.63 11.59 9.99
N VAL A 58 1.50 10.97 8.81
CA VAL A 58 0.71 11.49 7.70
C VAL A 58 -0.42 10.51 7.38
N LEU A 59 -1.65 11.01 7.39
CA LEU A 59 -2.84 10.29 6.93
C LEU A 59 -3.04 10.54 5.44
N GLN A 60 -3.26 9.47 4.69
CA GLN A 60 -3.67 9.50 3.29
C GLN A 60 -4.94 8.65 3.12
N GLN A 61 -5.99 9.26 2.59
CA GLN A 61 -7.25 8.60 2.28
C GLN A 61 -7.36 8.34 0.78
N GLY A 62 -7.84 7.16 0.41
CA GLY A 62 -8.28 6.83 -0.93
C GLY A 62 -9.80 6.66 -0.99
N THR A 63 -10.30 6.27 -2.16
CA THR A 63 -11.71 5.87 -2.31
C THR A 63 -11.92 4.50 -1.66
N PRO A 64 -12.83 4.35 -0.68
CA PRO A 64 -13.14 3.06 -0.08
C PRO A 64 -13.66 2.05 -1.10
N ILE A 65 -13.31 0.77 -0.93
CA ILE A 65 -13.83 -0.33 -1.76
C ILE A 65 -15.22 -0.73 -1.31
N VAL A 66 -15.46 -0.68 -0.01
CA VAL A 66 -16.75 -0.96 0.61
C VAL A 66 -17.13 0.16 1.57
N SER A 67 -18.43 0.40 1.69
CA SER A 67 -19.01 1.38 2.63
C SER A 67 -20.08 0.72 3.49
N GLY A 68 -20.29 1.21 4.71
CA GLY A 68 -21.23 0.66 5.67
C GLY A 68 -20.60 -0.38 6.59
N VAL A 69 -21.42 -1.29 7.12
CA VAL A 69 -21.03 -2.32 8.08
C VAL A 69 -21.01 -3.67 7.38
N HIS A 70 -19.88 -4.38 7.46
CA HIS A 70 -19.67 -5.69 6.85
C HIS A 70 -19.03 -6.64 7.86
N GLU A 71 -19.33 -7.93 7.74
CA GLU A 71 -18.56 -8.96 8.45
C GLU A 71 -17.18 -9.11 7.80
N ILE A 72 -16.16 -9.33 8.63
CA ILE A 72 -14.81 -9.63 8.13
C ILE A 72 -14.74 -11.12 7.81
N PRO A 73 -14.41 -11.52 6.57
CA PRO A 73 -14.33 -12.93 6.22
C PRO A 73 -13.25 -13.65 7.03
N VAL A 74 -13.41 -14.96 7.20
CA VAL A 74 -12.38 -15.81 7.79
C VAL A 74 -11.13 -15.80 6.90
N PHE A 75 -9.98 -15.63 7.53
CA PHE A 75 -8.69 -15.61 6.85
C PHE A 75 -8.41 -16.92 6.08
N GLN A 76 -8.11 -16.80 4.77
CA GLN A 76 -7.84 -17.92 3.88
C GLN A 76 -6.38 -17.88 3.40
N LYS A 77 -5.50 -18.56 4.12
CA LYS A 77 -4.04 -18.55 3.92
C LYS A 77 -3.64 -18.97 2.50
N GLU A 78 -4.25 -20.01 1.97
CA GLU A 78 -3.92 -20.60 0.66
C GLU A 78 -4.26 -19.64 -0.48
N LYS A 79 -5.41 -18.95 -0.37
CA LYS A 79 -5.81 -17.90 -1.31
C LYS A 79 -4.83 -16.72 -1.26
N LEU A 80 -4.43 -16.29 -0.07
CA LEU A 80 -3.42 -15.24 0.10
C LEU A 80 -2.09 -15.63 -0.56
N ILE A 81 -1.56 -16.83 -0.28
CA ILE A 81 -0.29 -17.28 -0.86
C ILE A 81 -0.38 -17.31 -2.38
N LYS A 82 -1.48 -17.82 -2.94
CA LYS A 82 -1.69 -17.86 -4.39
C LYS A 82 -1.70 -16.46 -5.01
N ALA A 83 -2.40 -15.51 -4.38
CA ALA A 83 -2.44 -14.11 -4.83
C ALA A 83 -1.05 -13.46 -4.79
N LEU A 84 -0.29 -13.65 -3.70
CA LEU A 84 1.07 -13.13 -3.57
C LEU A 84 2.03 -13.70 -4.63
N ARG A 85 1.93 -14.99 -4.95
CA ARG A 85 2.78 -15.60 -5.99
C ARG A 85 2.46 -15.08 -7.39
N LYS A 86 1.17 -14.90 -7.71
CA LYS A 86 0.72 -14.29 -8.97
C LYS A 86 1.25 -12.86 -9.11
N ASP A 87 1.18 -12.07 -8.04
CA ASP A 87 1.73 -10.71 -7.99
C ASP A 87 3.25 -10.68 -8.17
N GLN A 88 3.98 -11.54 -7.47
CA GLN A 88 5.45 -11.62 -7.57
C GLN A 88 5.93 -11.97 -8.98
N ASN A 89 5.15 -12.71 -9.75
CA ASN A 89 5.45 -13.04 -11.15
C ASN A 89 5.10 -11.91 -12.13
N GLY A 90 4.52 -10.80 -11.66
CA GLY A 90 4.04 -9.72 -12.51
C GLY A 90 2.78 -10.09 -13.30
N GLU A 91 2.04 -11.10 -12.82
CA GLU A 91 0.82 -11.64 -13.46
C GLU A 91 -0.45 -11.10 -12.80
N SER A 92 -0.35 -10.19 -11.82
CA SER A 92 -1.49 -9.54 -11.19
C SER A 92 -1.75 -8.14 -11.78
N TYR A 93 -3.03 -7.81 -11.98
CA TYR A 93 -3.49 -6.43 -12.08
C TYR A 93 -4.08 -6.03 -10.73
N THR A 94 -3.85 -4.80 -10.31
CA THR A 94 -4.14 -4.26 -8.98
C THR A 94 -5.57 -4.46 -8.49
N GLU A 95 -6.56 -4.66 -9.37
CA GLU A 95 -7.96 -4.86 -8.98
C GLU A 95 -8.24 -6.30 -8.49
N GLU A 96 -7.63 -7.30 -9.14
CA GLU A 96 -7.84 -8.73 -8.83
C GLU A 96 -7.18 -9.14 -7.51
N TYR A 97 -6.14 -8.43 -7.07
CA TYR A 97 -5.47 -8.64 -5.77
C TYR A 97 -6.36 -8.21 -4.59
N MET A 98 -7.22 -7.21 -4.79
CA MET A 98 -8.02 -6.59 -3.73
C MET A 98 -9.26 -7.43 -3.39
N GLU A 99 -9.82 -8.15 -4.38
CA GLU A 99 -10.99 -9.03 -4.20
C GLU A 99 -10.71 -10.27 -3.34
N VAL A 100 -9.45 -10.70 -3.25
CA VAL A 100 -9.08 -11.89 -2.44
C VAL A 100 -9.01 -11.57 -0.94
N HIS A 101 -9.10 -10.30 -0.56
CA HIS A 101 -8.89 -9.80 0.80
C HIS A 101 -10.12 -9.13 1.42
N LEU A 102 -11.24 -9.19 0.72
CA LEU A 102 -12.59 -8.90 1.20
C LEU A 102 -13.40 -10.20 1.32
#